data_AF-A0A941FJ11-F1
#
_entry.id   AF-A0A941FJ11-F1
#
_cell.length_a   1.000
_cell.length_b   1.000
_cell.length_c   1.000
_cell.angle_alpha   90.00
_cell.angle_beta   90.00
_cell.angle_gamma   90.00
#
_symmetry.space_group_name_H-M   'P 1'
#
loop_
_entity.id
_entity.type
_entity.pdbx_description
1 polymer ?
#
loop_
_entity_poly.entity_id
_entity_poly.type
_entity_poly.pdbx_seq_one_letter_code
_entity_poly.pdbx_strand_id
1 'polypeptide(L)' 'MDVFNCPNCNSLFVMTKFRDVCDACYKEEEAQYDKVYAYIREKTNRTASMMQVVMETGVEER' A
#
# COMPACT_ATOMS: atom_id res chain seq x y z
N MET A 1 0.02 -5.03 -27.08
CA MET A 1 0.61 -4.94 -25.73
C MET A 1 0.56 -3.48 -25.40
N ASP A 2 -0.54 -3.07 -24.80
CA ASP A 2 -0.87 -1.66 -24.63
C ASP A 2 -0.22 -1.17 -23.34
N VAL A 3 0.48 -0.05 -23.44
CA VAL A 3 1.15 0.60 -22.32
C VAL A 3 0.18 1.64 -21.76
N PHE A 4 -0.04 1.57 -20.46
CA PHE A 4 -0.95 2.44 -19.72
C PHE A 4 -0.14 3.38 -18.82
N ASN A 5 -0.73 4.51 -18.47
CA ASN A 5 -0.20 5.40 -17.45
C ASN A 5 -0.75 4.98 -16.09
N CYS A 6 0.15 4.78 -15.13
CA CYS A 6 -0.22 4.42 -13.77
C CYS A 6 -1.05 5.56 -13.15
N PRO A 7 -2.25 5.30 -12.58
CA PRO A 7 -3.08 6.35 -12.02
C PRO A 7 -2.45 7.06 -10.81
N ASN A 8 -1.49 6.39 -10.14
CA ASN A 8 -0.88 6.87 -8.90
C ASN A 8 0.34 7.78 -9.12
N CYS A 9 1.20 7.46 -10.11
CA CYS A 9 2.45 8.18 -10.37
C CYS A 9 2.65 8.57 -11.84
N ASN A 10 1.66 8.29 -12.69
CA ASN A 10 1.65 8.55 -14.13
C ASN A 10 2.77 7.88 -14.95
N SER A 11 3.49 6.93 -14.36
CA SER A 11 4.53 6.15 -15.04
C SER A 11 3.94 5.16 -16.05
N LEU A 12 4.65 4.90 -17.13
CA LEU A 12 4.27 3.93 -18.14
C LEU A 12 4.44 2.50 -17.61
N PHE A 13 3.39 1.69 -17.70
CA PHE A 13 3.40 0.28 -17.30
C PHE A 13 2.48 -0.54 -18.19
N VAL A 14 2.60 -1.87 -18.15
CA VAL A 14 1.65 -2.76 -18.83
C VAL A 14 0.60 -3.22 -17.83
N MET A 15 -0.65 -2.85 -18.08
CA MET A 15 -1.77 -3.28 -17.23
C MET A 15 -1.96 -4.78 -17.36
N THR A 16 -2.06 -5.47 -16.22
CA THR A 16 -2.32 -6.91 -16.17
C THR A 16 -3.63 -7.16 -15.42
N LYS A 17 -4.24 -8.34 -15.57
CA LYS A 17 -5.46 -8.69 -14.84
C LYS A 17 -5.31 -8.65 -13.31
N PHE A 18 -4.07 -8.68 -12.81
CA PHE A 18 -3.75 -8.73 -11.38
C PHE A 18 -3.22 -7.40 -10.84
N ARG A 19 -2.84 -6.46 -11.71
CA ARG A 19 -2.25 -5.18 -11.32
C ARG A 19 -2.73 -4.07 -12.24
N ASP A 20 -3.40 -3.10 -11.64
CA ASP A 20 -3.91 -1.86 -12.23
C ASP A 20 -2.96 -0.66 -12.04
N VAL A 21 -1.86 -0.85 -11.29
CA VAL A 21 -0.80 0.14 -11.08
C VAL A 21 0.56 -0.38 -11.56
N CYS A 22 1.52 0.53 -11.71
CA CYS A 22 2.90 0.15 -12.03
C CYS A 22 3.55 -0.66 -10.89
N ASP A 23 4.61 -1.41 -11.22
CA ASP A 23 5.34 -2.25 -10.25
C ASP A 23 5.89 -1.46 -9.07
N ALA A 24 6.29 -0.20 -9.28
CA ALA A 24 6.77 0.67 -8.21
C ALA A 24 5.67 1.00 -7.20
N CYS A 25 4.50 1.44 -7.66
CA CYS A 25 3.37 1.74 -6.78
C CYS A 25 2.83 0.50 -6.09
N TYR A 26 2.79 -0.64 -6.79
CA TYR A 26 2.39 -1.91 -6.20
C TYR A 26 3.29 -2.30 -5.03
N LYS A 27 4.63 -2.23 -5.21
CA LYS A 27 5.61 -2.52 -4.15
C LYS A 27 5.52 -1.54 -2.98
N GLU A 28 5.22 -0.28 -3.27
CA GLU A 28 5.06 0.74 -2.23
C GLU A 28 3.84 0.44 -1.36
N GLU A 29 2.73 0.02 -1.98
CA GLU A 29 1.52 -0.43 -1.28
C GLU A 29 1.77 -1.71 -0.47
N GLU A 30 2.47 -2.70 -1.03
CA GLU A 30 2.89 -3.89 -0.27
C GLU A 30 3.76 -3.51 0.94
N ALA A 31 4.70 -2.57 0.78
CA ALA A 31 5.55 -2.11 1.88
C ALA A 31 4.75 -1.35 2.97
N GLN A 32 3.74 -0.57 2.57
CA GLN A 32 2.82 0.07 3.51
C GLN A 32 1.98 -0.97 4.27
N TYR A 33 1.46 -1.97 3.56
CA TYR A 33 0.69 -3.05 4.14
C TYR A 33 1.52 -3.87 5.13
N ASP A 34 2.77 -4.18 4.79
CA ASP A 34 3.68 -4.91 5.68
C ASP A 34 3.98 -4.12 6.96
N LYS A 35 4.19 -2.79 6.87
CA LYS A 35 4.36 -1.91 8.05
C LYS A 35 3.14 -1.95 8.97
N VAL A 36 1.94 -1.80 8.41
CA VAL A 36 0.69 -1.85 9.16
C VAL A 36 0.49 -3.23 9.79
N TYR A 37 0.73 -4.29 9.01
CA TYR A 37 0.61 -5.66 9.48
C TYR A 37 1.59 -5.97 10.61
N ALA A 38 2.86 -5.56 10.49
CA ALA A 38 3.87 -5.70 11.51
C ALA A 38 3.46 -4.99 12.81
N TYR A 39 2.92 -3.77 12.70
CA TYR A 39 2.42 -3.00 13.83
C TYR A 39 1.24 -3.69 14.52
N ILE A 40 0.20 -4.11 13.78
CA ILE A 40 -0.99 -4.77 14.34
C ILE A 40 -0.68 -6.16 14.91
N ARG A 41 0.33 -6.86 14.38
CA ARG A 41 0.72 -8.20 14.86
C ARG A 41 1.16 -8.17 16.31
N GLU A 42 1.74 -7.05 16.77
CA GLU A 42 2.15 -6.85 18.15
C GLU A 42 0.94 -6.92 19.09
N LYS A 43 1.06 -7.73 20.16
CA LYS A 43 -0.07 -8.07 21.04
C LYS A 43 -0.70 -6.84 21.71
N THR A 44 0.10 -5.81 21.96
CA THR A 44 -0.29 -4.51 22.54
C THR A 44 -1.11 -3.66 21.57
N ASN A 45 -0.85 -3.79 20.27
CA ASN A 45 -1.42 -2.97 19.21
C ASN A 45 -2.65 -3.62 18.55
N ARG A 46 -3.02 -4.84 18.95
CA ARG A 46 -4.24 -5.52 18.44
C ARG A 46 -5.54 -4.80 18.81
N THR A 47 -5.49 -3.98 19.86
CA THR A 47 -6.58 -3.07 20.27
C THR A 47 -6.32 -1.63 19.83
N ALA A 48 -5.28 -1.38 19.02
CA ALA A 48 -5.01 -0.05 18.50
C ALA A 48 -6.15 0.39 17.59
N SER A 49 -6.59 1.63 17.75
CA SER A 49 -7.60 2.22 16.87
C SER A 49 -6.99 2.51 15.50
N MET A 50 -7.81 2.58 14.44
CA MET A 50 -7.36 2.96 13.09
C MET A 50 -6.53 4.26 13.12
N MET A 51 -6.92 5.25 13.94
CA MET A 51 -6.15 6.48 14.12
C MET A 51 -4.74 6.26 14.67
N GLN A 52 -4.57 5.32 15.62
CA GLN A 52 -3.24 5.00 16.16
C GLN A 52 -2.39 4.29 15.13
N VAL A 53 -2.99 3.37 14.38
CA VAL A 53 -2.30 2.69 13.27
C VAL A 53 -1.81 3.71 12.25
N VAL A 54 -2.64 4.65 11.81
CA VAL A 54 -2.25 5.71 10.86
C VAL A 54 -1.14 6.60 11.43
N MET A 55 -1.25 7.03 12.70
CA MET A 55 -0.23 7.88 13.33
C MET A 55 1.12 7.18 13.49
N GLU A 56 1.13 5.92 13.90
CA GLU A 56 2.37 5.19 14.19
C GLU A 56 3.01 4.61 12.92
N THR A 57 2.20 4.15 11.98
CA THR A 57 2.70 3.56 10.72
C THR A 57 2.95 4.61 9.64
N GLY A 58 2.32 5.79 9.75
CA GLY A 58 2.35 6.84 8.75
C GLY A 58 1.67 6.47 7.44
N VAL A 59 0.91 5.38 7.42
CA VAL A 59 0.15 4.91 6.26
C VAL A 59 -1.27 5.47 6.37
N GLU A 60 -1.68 6.27 5.39
CA GLU A 60 -3.01 6.86 5.34
C GLU A 60 -4.06 5.81 4.96
N GLU A 61 -5.26 5.94 5.54
CA GLU A 61 -6.42 5.15 5.11
C GLU A 61 -6.85 5.64 3.72
N ARG A 62 -6.79 4.75 2.73
CA ARG A 62 -7.05 5.04 1.33
C ARG A 62 -8.41 4.51 0.86
#